data_AF-A0A348Y9E2-F1
#
_entry.id   AF-A0A348Y9E2-F1
#
_cell.length_a   1.000
_cell.length_b   1.000
_cell.length_c   1.000
_cell.angle_alpha   90.00
_cell.angle_beta   90.00
_cell.angle_gamma   90.00
#
_symmetry.space_group_name_H-M   'P 1'
#
loop_
_entity.id
_entity.type
_entity.pdbx_description
1 polymer ?
#
loop_
_entity_poly.entity_id
_entity_poly.type
_entity_poly.pdbx_seq_one_letter_code
_entity_poly.pdbx_strand_id
1 'polypeptide(L)'
;VLYGECLSGALYWKDFERLARHADFLDPRLVEDRPLEITDPLLAAKIGDIQFFSATYRLFKIATLEDACEDHGQAVIYHGTIDQLPHHFNLDKHHAIETGRVFAVCGNTFRMLKESRFAKHFDFIGDDSRHYGIFAGCGDILPFGHPANIISDSNAA
;
A
#
# COMPACT_ATOMS: atom_id res chain seq x y z
N VAL A 1 -29.96 17.72 -1.39
CA VAL A 1 -29.64 16.61 -2.32
C VAL A 1 -28.22 16.09 -2.07
N LEU A 2 -27.16 16.86 -2.35
CA LEU A 2 -25.74 16.46 -2.14
C LEU A 2 -25.34 15.95 -0.73
N TYR A 3 -25.96 16.49 0.34
CA TYR A 3 -25.65 16.10 1.74
C TYR A 3 -26.23 14.72 2.14
N GLY A 4 -27.25 14.23 1.43
CA GLY A 4 -27.95 13.00 1.79
C GLY A 4 -27.32 11.71 1.25
N GLU A 5 -26.40 11.81 0.29
CA GLU A 5 -25.80 10.65 -0.41
C GLU A 5 -24.33 10.44 -0.06
N CYS A 6 -23.83 11.04 1.02
CA CYS A 6 -22.42 11.01 1.43
C CYS A 6 -21.42 11.61 0.43
N LEU A 7 -21.87 12.22 -0.67
CA LEU A 7 -21.01 12.73 -1.74
C LEU A 7 -20.40 14.10 -1.40
N SER A 8 -21.14 15.01 -0.76
CA SER A 8 -20.59 16.34 -0.43
C SER A 8 -19.51 16.34 0.66
N GLY A 9 -19.42 15.26 1.44
CA GLY A 9 -18.41 15.09 2.48
C GLY A 9 -17.23 14.22 2.04
N ALA A 10 -17.23 13.74 0.79
CA ALA A 10 -16.17 12.90 0.29
C ALA A 10 -14.87 13.70 0.17
N LEU A 11 -13.79 13.16 0.74
CA LEU A 11 -12.47 13.77 0.68
C LEU A 11 -11.79 13.43 -0.65
N TYR A 12 -10.98 14.37 -1.15
CA TYR A 12 -9.93 14.01 -2.09
C TYR A 12 -8.98 13.01 -1.42
N TRP A 13 -8.64 11.93 -2.11
CA TRP A 13 -7.93 10.79 -1.51
C TRP A 13 -6.58 11.16 -0.91
N LYS A 14 -5.80 12.07 -1.52
CA LYS A 14 -4.54 12.56 -0.92
C LYS A 14 -4.76 13.44 0.31
N ASP A 15 -5.90 14.12 0.43
CA ASP A 15 -6.22 14.87 1.65
C ASP A 15 -6.59 13.90 2.77
N PHE A 16 -7.34 12.83 2.47
CA PHE A 16 -7.59 11.73 3.40
C PHE A 16 -6.28 11.10 3.89
N GLU A 17 -5.35 10.74 3.00
CA GLU A 17 -4.05 10.18 3.39
C GLU A 17 -3.25 11.14 4.29
N ARG A 18 -3.25 12.43 3.96
CA ARG A 18 -2.57 13.45 4.79
C ARG A 18 -3.22 13.58 6.16
N LEU A 19 -4.55 13.59 6.24
CA LEU A 19 -5.29 13.62 7.50
C LEU A 19 -5.03 12.38 8.35
N ALA A 20 -4.98 11.19 7.74
CA ALA A 20 -4.67 9.95 8.43
C ALA A 20 -3.25 10.01 9.04
N ARG A 21 -2.25 10.48 8.28
CA ARG A 21 -0.88 10.67 8.79
C ARG A 21 -0.82 11.69 9.93
N HIS A 22 -1.55 12.80 9.83
CA HIS A 22 -1.66 13.78 10.92
C HIS A 22 -2.31 13.22 12.19
N ALA A 23 -3.06 12.11 12.08
CA ALA A 23 -3.67 11.38 13.19
C ALA A 23 -2.85 10.15 13.62
N ASP A 24 -1.55 10.11 13.31
CA ASP A 24 -0.61 9.04 13.62
C ASP A 24 -0.85 7.69 12.92
N PHE A 25 -1.60 7.70 11.81
CA PHE A 25 -1.69 6.56 10.89
C PHE A 25 -0.74 6.76 9.73
N LEU A 26 0.51 6.39 9.93
CA LEU A 26 1.65 6.80 9.10
C LEU A 26 1.64 6.17 7.69
N ASP A 27 1.09 4.97 7.55
CA ASP A 27 1.03 4.23 6.28
C ASP A 27 -0.38 3.66 6.01
N PRO A 28 -1.33 4.49 5.51
CA PRO A 28 -2.67 4.03 5.14
C PRO A 28 -2.63 3.12 3.90
N ARG A 29 -3.18 1.91 4.01
CA ARG A 29 -3.19 0.93 2.92
C ARG A 29 -4.58 0.79 2.28
N LEU A 30 -4.68 0.99 0.98
CA LEU A 30 -5.91 0.75 0.21
C LEU A 30 -6.11 -0.76 0.02
N VAL A 31 -7.20 -1.30 0.56
CA VAL A 31 -7.53 -2.74 0.49
C VAL A 31 -8.32 -3.06 -0.77
N GLU A 32 -9.37 -2.30 -1.01
CA GLU A 32 -10.25 -2.45 -2.16
C GLU A 32 -10.92 -1.10 -2.45
N ASP A 33 -11.32 -0.92 -3.69
CA ASP A 33 -12.11 0.21 -4.13
C ASP A 33 -13.04 -0.19 -5.26
N ARG A 34 -14.10 0.61 -5.43
CA ARG A 34 -14.99 0.53 -6.58
C ARG A 34 -15.48 1.92 -6.97
N PRO A 35 -15.66 2.21 -8.27
CA PRO A 35 -16.26 3.46 -8.71
C PRO A 35 -17.71 3.55 -8.24
N LEU A 36 -18.15 4.77 -7.95
CA LEU A 36 -19.54 5.12 -7.69
C LEU A 36 -20.08 5.90 -8.88
N GLU A 37 -21.02 5.28 -9.59
CA GLU A 37 -21.66 5.91 -10.74
C GLU A 37 -22.66 6.97 -10.28
N ILE A 38 -22.58 8.16 -10.89
CA ILE A 38 -23.49 9.26 -10.63
C ILE A 38 -24.53 9.29 -11.74
N THR A 39 -25.72 8.78 -11.44
CA THR A 39 -26.80 8.58 -12.43
C THR A 39 -27.77 9.76 -12.49
N ASP A 40 -27.84 10.62 -11.47
CA ASP A 40 -28.65 11.84 -11.47
C ASP A 40 -28.00 12.92 -12.37
N PRO A 41 -28.64 13.32 -13.49
CA PRO A 41 -28.07 14.31 -14.41
C PRO A 41 -27.86 15.69 -13.78
N LEU A 42 -28.71 16.10 -12.83
CA LEU A 42 -28.58 17.38 -12.14
C LEU A 42 -27.39 17.37 -11.19
N LEU A 43 -27.07 16.20 -10.63
CA LEU A 43 -25.91 16.01 -9.80
C LEU A 43 -24.63 15.93 -10.65
N ALA A 44 -24.67 15.16 -11.74
CA ALA A 44 -23.57 15.04 -12.70
C ALA A 44 -23.14 16.42 -13.25
N ALA A 45 -24.10 17.27 -13.62
CA ALA A 45 -23.82 18.62 -14.10
C ALA A 45 -23.15 19.52 -13.04
N LYS A 46 -23.36 19.26 -11.74
CA LYS A 46 -22.75 20.05 -10.66
C LYS A 46 -21.34 19.60 -10.30
N ILE A 47 -21.06 18.31 -10.39
CA ILE A 47 -19.77 17.74 -10.01
C ILE A 47 -18.75 17.78 -11.17
N GLY A 48 -19.22 17.94 -12.42
CA GLY A 48 -18.35 17.94 -13.59
C GLY A 48 -17.64 16.58 -13.74
N ASP A 49 -16.31 16.62 -13.90
CA ASP A 49 -15.48 15.42 -14.15
C ASP A 49 -15.02 14.71 -12.85
N ILE A 50 -15.56 15.09 -11.69
CA ILE A 50 -15.20 14.44 -10.42
C ILE A 50 -15.71 13.00 -10.41
N GLN A 51 -14.79 12.06 -10.22
CA GLN A 51 -15.09 10.64 -10.03
C GLN A 51 -15.13 10.28 -8.54
N PHE A 52 -16.18 9.57 -8.13
CA PHE A 52 -16.34 9.11 -6.76
C PHE A 52 -16.01 7.62 -6.64
N PHE A 53 -15.44 7.24 -5.49
CA PHE A 53 -15.06 5.87 -5.19
C PHE A 53 -15.52 5.50 -3.78
N SER A 54 -15.99 4.26 -3.63
CA SER A 54 -16.10 3.61 -2.32
C SER A 54 -14.79 2.88 -2.10
N ALA A 55 -14.05 3.24 -1.05
CA ALA A 55 -12.74 2.69 -0.76
C ALA A 55 -12.66 2.15 0.67
N THR A 56 -12.08 0.97 0.83
CA THR A 56 -11.78 0.36 2.13
C THR A 56 -10.29 0.54 2.38
N TYR A 57 -9.94 1.29 3.42
CA TYR A 57 -8.56 1.46 3.88
C TYR A 57 -8.28 0.68 5.16
N ARG A 58 -7.03 0.24 5.32
CA ARG A 58 -6.49 -0.35 6.54
C ARG A 58 -5.44 0.58 7.12
N LEU A 59 -5.67 1.05 8.34
CA LEU A 59 -4.80 1.98 9.05
C LEU A 59 -4.24 1.28 10.28
N PHE A 60 -2.92 1.05 10.30
CA PHE A 60 -2.24 0.49 11.47
C PHE A 60 -1.72 1.61 12.35
N LYS A 61 -1.92 1.47 13.67
CA LYS A 61 -1.35 2.39 14.66
C LYS A 61 -0.04 1.80 15.19
N ILE A 62 1.04 2.05 14.47
CA ILE A 62 2.40 1.60 14.78
C ILE A 62 3.30 2.82 14.61
N ALA A 63 3.94 3.27 15.70
CA ALA A 63 4.67 4.55 15.75
C ALA A 63 5.99 4.53 14.95
N THR A 64 6.50 3.35 14.62
CA THR A 64 7.77 3.10 13.93
C THR A 64 7.60 2.87 12.43
N LEU A 65 6.39 3.05 11.89
CA LEU A 65 6.19 3.00 10.44
C LEU A 65 6.83 4.24 9.80
N GLU A 66 7.55 3.99 8.71
CA GLU A 66 8.25 5.00 7.93
C GLU A 66 7.31 5.58 6.86
N ASP A 67 7.67 6.72 6.28
CA ASP A 67 6.91 7.34 5.19
C ASP A 67 7.17 6.67 3.83
N ALA A 68 8.31 6.00 3.69
CA ALA A 68 8.70 5.25 2.50
C ALA A 68 8.73 3.74 2.75
N CYS A 69 8.64 2.96 1.66
CA CYS A 69 8.82 1.51 1.71
C CYS A 69 10.32 1.16 1.72
N GLU A 70 10.94 1.15 2.88
CA GLU A 70 12.36 0.81 3.01
C GLU A 70 12.60 -0.71 2.93
N ASP A 71 13.63 -1.12 2.20
CA ASP A 71 14.05 -2.51 2.04
C ASP A 71 15.13 -2.87 3.07
N HIS A 72 14.79 -3.84 3.92
CA HIS A 72 15.70 -4.41 4.91
C HIS A 72 16.04 -5.90 4.62
N GLY A 73 15.74 -6.38 3.41
CA GLY A 73 15.93 -7.78 3.03
C GLY A 73 14.96 -8.73 3.74
N GLN A 74 13.79 -8.21 4.12
CA GLN A 74 12.81 -8.92 4.94
C GLN A 74 11.81 -9.71 4.09
N ALA A 75 11.34 -10.82 4.65
CA ALA A 75 10.30 -11.63 4.05
C ALA A 75 9.38 -12.26 5.12
N VAL A 76 8.22 -12.71 4.68
CA VAL A 76 7.23 -13.41 5.52
C VAL A 76 6.76 -14.70 4.85
N ILE A 77 6.23 -15.63 5.64
CA ILE A 77 5.50 -16.81 5.14
C ILE A 77 4.14 -16.82 5.82
N TYR A 78 3.06 -16.77 5.05
CA TYR A 78 1.71 -16.90 5.59
C TYR A 78 1.37 -18.36 5.88
N HIS A 79 0.79 -18.65 7.05
CA HIS A 79 0.47 -20.02 7.46
C HIS A 79 -0.87 -20.55 6.94
N GLY A 80 -1.73 -19.71 6.34
CA GLY A 80 -3.08 -20.13 5.93
C GLY A 80 -4.04 -20.30 7.10
N THR A 81 -3.73 -19.74 8.27
CA THR A 81 -4.44 -20.00 9.54
C THR A 81 -5.50 -18.95 9.89
N ILE A 82 -5.76 -17.97 9.02
CA ILE A 82 -6.90 -17.06 9.18
C ILE A 82 -8.13 -17.70 8.53
N ASP A 83 -9.22 -17.82 9.29
CA ASP A 83 -10.49 -18.35 8.79
C ASP A 83 -10.93 -17.64 7.51
N GLN A 84 -11.45 -18.40 6.55
CA GLN A 84 -11.85 -17.95 5.21
C GLN A 84 -10.71 -17.47 4.29
N LEU A 85 -9.46 -17.46 4.77
CA LEU A 85 -8.29 -17.08 3.98
C LEU A 85 -7.21 -18.19 3.98
N PRO A 86 -7.52 -19.47 3.68
CA PRO A 86 -6.55 -20.56 3.79
C PRO A 86 -5.50 -20.59 2.67
N HIS A 87 -5.70 -19.82 1.59
CA HIS A 87 -4.84 -19.88 0.39
C HIS A 87 -4.00 -18.63 0.21
N HIS A 88 -4.60 -17.45 0.42
CA HIS A 88 -3.91 -16.17 0.32
C HIS A 88 -4.42 -15.20 1.37
N PHE A 89 -3.53 -14.34 1.85
CA PHE A 89 -3.87 -13.18 2.67
C PHE A 89 -3.59 -11.90 1.88
N ASN A 90 -4.64 -11.12 1.64
CA ASN A 90 -4.51 -9.80 1.02
C ASN A 90 -4.36 -8.75 2.13
N LEU A 91 -3.15 -8.23 2.30
CA LEU A 91 -2.92 -7.11 3.23
C LEU A 91 -3.57 -5.84 2.69
N ASP A 92 -3.40 -5.60 1.40
CA ASP A 92 -3.87 -4.47 0.61
C ASP A 92 -3.87 -4.82 -0.89
N LYS A 93 -4.13 -3.86 -1.80
CA LYS A 93 -4.17 -4.10 -3.25
C LYS A 93 -2.85 -4.59 -3.87
N HIS A 94 -1.73 -4.43 -3.17
CA HIS A 94 -0.39 -4.74 -3.69
C HIS A 94 0.22 -6.01 -3.05
N HIS A 95 -0.33 -6.47 -1.93
CA HIS A 95 0.24 -7.56 -1.13
C HIS A 95 -0.72 -8.75 -1.02
N ALA A 96 -0.70 -9.62 -2.03
CA ALA A 96 -1.39 -10.92 -2.02
C ALA A 96 -0.40 -12.03 -1.63
N ILE A 97 -0.41 -12.42 -0.34
CA ILE A 97 0.59 -13.32 0.24
C ILE A 97 0.07 -14.76 0.22
N GLU A 98 0.69 -15.62 -0.58
CA GLU A 98 0.34 -17.04 -0.73
C GLU A 98 0.76 -17.87 0.50
N THR A 99 -0.09 -18.83 0.87
CA THR A 99 0.17 -19.72 2.01
C THR A 99 1.37 -20.62 1.76
N GLY A 100 2.26 -20.74 2.74
CA GLY A 100 3.44 -21.60 2.70
C GLY A 100 4.57 -21.11 1.79
N ARG A 101 4.43 -19.94 1.16
CA ARG A 101 5.43 -19.36 0.26
C ARG A 101 6.12 -18.16 0.89
N VAL A 102 7.44 -18.09 0.71
CA VAL A 102 8.23 -16.91 1.08
C VAL A 102 7.80 -15.72 0.21
N PHE A 103 7.45 -14.62 0.84
CA PHE A 103 7.02 -13.39 0.20
C PHE A 103 7.88 -12.22 0.73
N ALA A 104 8.65 -11.58 -0.15
CA ALA A 104 9.48 -10.44 0.21
C ALA A 104 8.61 -9.21 0.53
N VAL A 105 8.98 -8.45 1.54
CA VAL A 105 8.20 -7.29 2.02
C VAL A 105 9.11 -6.13 2.41
N CYS A 106 8.59 -4.90 2.30
CA CYS A 106 9.25 -3.73 2.88
C CYS A 106 9.14 -3.72 4.42
N GLY A 107 9.94 -2.87 5.06
CA GLY A 107 9.98 -2.68 6.52
C GLY A 107 8.60 -2.40 7.12
N ASN A 108 7.83 -1.49 6.52
CA ASN A 108 6.47 -1.18 6.99
C ASN A 108 5.56 -2.41 6.94
N THR A 109 5.52 -3.13 5.82
CA THR A 109 4.69 -4.33 5.68
C THR A 109 5.10 -5.40 6.68
N PHE A 110 6.41 -5.60 6.89
CA PHE A 110 6.94 -6.51 7.90
C PHE A 110 6.45 -6.15 9.31
N ARG A 111 6.58 -4.88 9.71
CA ARG A 111 6.09 -4.36 11.00
C ARG A 111 4.57 -4.49 11.14
N MET A 112 3.80 -4.15 10.10
CA MET A 112 2.34 -4.29 10.12
C MET A 112 1.89 -5.72 10.39
N LEU A 113 2.57 -6.70 9.81
CA LEU A 113 2.28 -8.12 10.05
C LEU A 113 2.76 -8.57 11.43
N LYS A 114 3.98 -8.17 11.82
CA LYS A 114 4.66 -8.62 13.06
C LYS A 114 4.11 -7.98 14.34
N GLU A 115 3.72 -6.71 14.29
CA GLU A 115 3.33 -5.91 15.45
C GLU A 115 1.81 -5.80 15.62
N SER A 116 1.03 -6.54 14.82
CA SER A 116 -0.42 -6.56 14.90
C SER A 116 -0.95 -7.96 15.22
N ARG A 117 -2.28 -8.09 15.28
CA ARG A 117 -2.98 -9.37 15.45
C ARG A 117 -2.62 -10.43 14.41
N PHE A 118 -2.01 -10.04 13.29
CA PHE A 118 -1.62 -10.96 12.22
C PHE A 118 -0.39 -11.78 12.58
N ALA A 119 0.44 -11.37 13.54
CA ALA A 119 1.74 -11.98 13.83
C ALA A 119 1.71 -13.50 13.99
N LYS A 120 0.70 -14.02 14.69
CA LYS A 120 0.54 -15.47 14.94
C LYS A 120 0.24 -16.31 13.69
N HIS A 121 -0.01 -15.67 12.56
CA HIS A 121 -0.36 -16.31 11.29
C HIS A 121 0.80 -16.28 10.28
N PHE A 122 1.97 -15.75 10.67
CA PHE A 122 3.11 -15.59 9.79
C PHE A 122 4.41 -16.04 10.45
N ASP A 123 5.31 -16.61 9.64
CA ASP A 123 6.73 -16.63 9.96
C ASP A 123 7.41 -15.38 9.41
N PHE A 124 8.48 -14.97 10.06
CA PHE A 124 9.22 -13.74 9.75
C PHE A 124 10.70 -14.08 9.50
N ILE A 125 11.22 -13.61 8.37
CA ILE A 125 12.60 -13.85 7.92
C ILE A 125 13.31 -12.50 7.82
N GLY A 126 14.47 -12.40 8.45
CA GLY A 126 15.29 -11.17 8.50
C GLY A 126 14.99 -10.28 9.71
N ASP A 127 15.74 -9.19 9.79
CA ASP A 127 15.64 -8.14 10.81
C ASP A 127 15.86 -6.75 10.16
N ASP A 128 15.99 -5.68 10.96
CA ASP A 128 16.23 -4.31 10.49
C ASP A 128 17.71 -3.89 10.61
N SER A 129 18.63 -4.84 10.74
CA SER A 129 20.06 -4.56 10.95
C SER A 129 20.77 -4.01 9.70
N ARG A 130 20.21 -4.23 8.50
CA ARG A 130 20.79 -3.80 7.23
C ARG A 130 19.74 -3.20 6.32
N HIS A 131 20.03 -2.02 5.79
CA HIS A 131 19.22 -1.29 4.84
C HIS A 131 19.76 -1.46 3.41
N TYR A 132 18.87 -1.71 2.46
CA TYR A 132 19.18 -1.95 1.04
C TYR A 132 18.64 -0.85 0.11
N GLY A 133 18.01 0.19 0.67
CA GLY A 133 17.38 1.28 -0.09
C GLY A 133 15.86 1.12 -0.20
N ILE A 134 15.27 1.69 -1.26
CA ILE A 134 13.83 1.62 -1.49
C ILE A 134 13.44 0.22 -1.98
N PHE A 135 12.40 -0.35 -1.38
CA PHE A 135 11.83 -1.63 -1.79
C PHE A 135 11.25 -1.53 -3.20
N ALA A 136 11.72 -2.43 -4.07
CA ALA A 136 11.33 -2.44 -5.47
C ALA A 136 9.81 -2.57 -5.64
N GLY A 137 9.21 -1.69 -6.46
CA GLY A 137 7.78 -1.73 -6.76
C GLY A 137 6.88 -0.89 -5.84
N CYS A 138 7.41 -0.17 -4.85
CA CYS A 138 6.62 0.78 -4.05
C CYS A 138 6.42 2.17 -4.68
N GLY A 139 6.81 2.37 -5.94
CA GLY A 139 6.51 3.60 -6.71
C GLY A 139 7.45 4.78 -6.47
N ASP A 140 8.27 4.75 -5.43
CA ASP A 140 9.32 5.74 -5.21
C ASP A 140 10.58 5.35 -5.98
N ILE A 141 10.95 6.17 -6.97
CA ILE A 141 12.19 6.03 -7.73
C ILE A 141 13.21 6.97 -7.09
N LEU A 142 14.45 6.48 -6.92
CA LEU A 142 15.57 7.31 -6.48
C LEU A 142 15.63 8.61 -7.33
N PRO A 143 15.42 9.79 -6.75
CA PRO A 143 15.29 11.04 -7.52
C PRO A 143 16.64 11.56 -8.02
N PHE A 144 17.74 10.97 -7.55
CA PHE A 144 19.11 11.35 -7.90
C PHE A 144 19.69 10.33 -8.88
N GLY A 145 19.87 10.73 -10.14
CA GLY A 145 20.57 9.91 -11.12
C GLY A 145 22.05 9.81 -10.79
N HIS A 146 22.60 8.59 -10.81
CA HIS A 146 24.00 8.42 -11.17
C HIS A 146 24.09 8.44 -12.70
N PRO A 147 25.04 9.15 -13.33
CA PRO A 147 25.32 8.96 -14.74
C PRO A 147 25.79 7.51 -14.92
N ALA A 148 24.90 6.64 -15.38
CA ALA A 148 25.29 5.34 -15.86
C ALA A 148 26.25 5.58 -17.04
N ASN A 149 27.48 5.08 -16.90
CA ASN A 149 28.44 5.03 -18.00
C ASN A 149 27.73 4.45 -19.23
N ILE A 150 27.55 5.30 -20.24
CA ILE A 150 27.22 4.86 -21.59
C ILE A 150 28.45 4.12 -22.07
N ILE A 151 28.51 2.81 -21.84
CA ILE A 151 29.37 1.94 -22.63
C ILE A 151 28.62 1.78 -23.95
N SER A 152 28.98 2.61 -24.91
CA SER A 152 28.64 2.40 -26.30
C SER A 152 29.41 1.16 -26.78
N ASP A 153 28.77 0.00 -26.77
CA ASP A 153 29.25 -1.13 -27.55
C ASP A 153 29.01 -0.83 -29.03
N SER A 154 29.93 -0.07 -29.62
CA SER A 154 30.23 -0.14 -31.03
C SER A 154 31.02 -1.42 -31.26
N ASN A 155 30.38 -2.47 -31.78
CA ASN A 155 31.03 -3.49 -32.58
C ASN A 155 29.98 -4.29 -33.38
N ALA A 156 29.63 -3.75 -34.55
CA ALA A 156 29.22 -4.55 -35.70
C ALA A 156 30.28 -4.32 -36.79
N ALA A 157 31.07 -5.36 -37.03
CA ALA A 157 31.82 -5.60 -38.26
C ALA A 157 31.61 -7.07 -38.62
#